data_AF-A0A0R0D931-F1
#
_entry.id   AF-A0A0R0D931-F1
#
_cell.length_a   1.000
_cell.length_b   1.000
_cell.length_c   1.000
_cell.angle_alpha   90.00
_cell.angle_beta   90.00
_cell.angle_gamma   90.00
#
_symmetry.space_group_name_H-M   'P 1'
#
loop_
_entity.id
_entity.type
_entity.pdbx_description
1 polymer ?
#
loop_
_entity_poly.entity_id
_entity_poly.type
_entity_poly.pdbx_seq_one_letter_code
_entity_poly.pdbx_strand_id
1 'polypeptide(L)'
;MRGLFPKRKSKLTAQGKAVAAMHALLDTVDGKVDEKVAAARLREQVGLNWSFLTCMQYLSGKEALAAIESLPAGWEELGRSKRHAFAASVLAAHTVANLRSDGTMLCASHLAEELKGKTVEQWLAEKSEAEGKEV
;
A
#
# COMPACT_ATOMS: atom_id res chain seq x y z
N MET A 1 -28.34 -8.08 17.08
CA MET A 1 -27.72 -6.79 17.49
C MET A 1 -26.71 -6.36 16.43
N ARG A 2 -27.01 -5.36 15.58
CA ARG A 2 -26.02 -4.76 14.69
C ARG A 2 -25.40 -3.56 15.41
N GLY A 3 -24.22 -3.78 15.99
CA GLY A 3 -23.49 -2.76 16.74
C GLY A 3 -23.16 -1.56 15.87
N LEU A 4 -23.55 -0.38 16.37
CA LEU A 4 -23.16 0.93 15.87
C LEU A 4 -21.64 1.07 16.00
N PHE A 5 -20.88 0.77 14.94
CA PHE A 5 -19.54 1.33 14.81
C PHE A 5 -19.69 2.72 14.18
N PRO A 6 -19.36 3.81 14.90
CA PRO A 6 -19.38 5.13 14.30
C PRO A 6 -18.40 5.14 13.13
N LYS A 7 -18.90 5.22 11.90
CA LYS A 7 -18.08 5.42 10.70
C LYS A 7 -17.44 6.79 10.80
N ARG A 8 -16.27 6.89 11.45
CA ARG A 8 -15.42 8.08 11.32
C ARG A 8 -15.13 8.25 9.83
N LYS A 9 -15.77 9.23 9.19
CA LYS A 9 -15.43 9.62 7.82
C LYS A 9 -13.98 10.11 7.85
N SER A 10 -13.18 9.62 6.91
CA SER A 10 -11.78 10.04 6.75
C SER A 10 -11.70 11.57 6.73
N LYS A 11 -10.84 12.14 7.58
CA LYS A 11 -10.51 13.57 7.55
C LYS A 11 -9.47 13.90 6.47
N LEU A 12 -8.83 12.88 5.89
CA LEU A 12 -7.79 13.04 4.88
C LEU A 12 -8.37 13.14 3.47
N THR A 13 -7.75 14.00 2.67
CA THR A 13 -7.93 14.10 1.21
C THR A 13 -7.45 12.81 0.53
N ALA A 14 -7.79 12.60 -0.74
CA ALA A 14 -7.29 11.43 -1.49
C ALA A 14 -5.75 11.35 -1.46
N GLN A 15 -5.06 12.50 -1.59
CA GLN A 15 -3.60 12.60 -1.43
C GLN A 15 -3.16 12.14 -0.03
N GLY A 16 -3.77 12.68 1.03
CA GLY A 16 -3.42 12.30 2.40
C GLY A 16 -3.64 10.81 2.69
N LYS A 17 -4.67 10.20 2.09
CA LYS A 17 -4.89 8.75 2.17
C LYS A 17 -3.79 7.97 1.46
N ALA A 18 -3.41 8.37 0.26
CA ALA A 18 -2.36 7.72 -0.52
C ALA A 18 -1.00 7.82 0.20
N VAL A 19 -0.68 8.97 0.79
CA VAL A 19 0.53 9.17 1.59
C VAL A 19 0.52 8.30 2.85
N ALA A 20 -0.57 8.30 3.61
CA ALA A 20 -0.70 7.45 4.80
C ALA A 20 -0.59 5.96 4.47
N ALA A 21 -1.24 5.52 3.39
CA ALA A 21 -1.18 4.15 2.89
C ALA A 21 0.24 3.77 2.46
N MET A 22 0.92 4.64 1.72
CA MET A 22 2.32 4.43 1.31
C MET A 22 3.22 4.26 2.52
N HIS A 23 3.14 5.15 3.51
CA HIS A 23 3.96 5.04 4.72
C HIS A 23 3.70 3.74 5.47
N ALA A 24 2.42 3.35 5.63
CA ALA A 24 2.07 2.10 6.29
C ALA A 24 2.64 0.87 5.55
N LEU A 25 2.56 0.85 4.22
CA LEU A 25 3.11 -0.25 3.41
C LEU A 25 4.64 -0.28 3.49
N LEU A 26 5.31 0.83 3.21
CA LEU A 26 6.76 0.88 3.16
C LEU A 26 7.42 0.68 4.53
N ASP A 27 6.85 1.21 5.62
CA ASP A 27 7.36 0.95 6.96
C ASP A 27 7.22 -0.53 7.35
N THR A 28 6.20 -1.22 6.84
CA THR A 28 6.03 -2.67 7.07
C THR A 28 7.05 -3.48 6.28
N VAL A 29 7.28 -3.12 5.01
CA VAL A 29 8.26 -3.78 4.14
C VAL A 29 9.69 -3.55 4.64
N ASP A 30 9.99 -2.36 5.16
CA ASP A 30 11.26 -2.05 5.81
C ASP A 30 11.44 -2.75 7.18
N GLY A 31 10.43 -3.48 7.67
CA GLY A 31 10.45 -4.14 8.98
C GLY A 31 10.41 -3.18 10.18
N LYS A 32 10.07 -1.90 9.97
CA LYS A 32 9.99 -0.89 11.05
C LYS A 32 8.75 -1.08 11.91
N VAL A 33 7.68 -1.59 11.31
CA VAL A 33 6.41 -1.90 11.98
C VAL A 33 5.88 -3.23 11.48
N ASP A 34 5.07 -3.90 12.29
CA ASP A 34 4.29 -5.05 11.83
C ASP A 34 2.94 -4.58 11.22
N GLU A 35 2.24 -5.52 10.58
CA GLU A 35 0.95 -5.25 9.95
C GLU A 35 -0.12 -4.77 10.93
N LYS A 36 -0.05 -5.18 12.21
CA LYS A 36 -1.04 -4.80 13.23
C LYS A 36 -0.86 -3.34 13.62
N VAL A 37 0.39 -2.91 13.80
CA VAL A 37 0.77 -1.52 14.07
C VAL A 37 0.43 -0.64 12.87
N ALA A 38 0.76 -1.09 11.65
CA ALA A 38 0.40 -0.38 10.42
C ALA A 38 -1.12 -0.20 10.30
N ALA A 39 -1.90 -1.25 10.54
CA ALA A 39 -3.36 -1.18 10.50
C ALA A 39 -3.94 -0.27 11.61
N ALA A 40 -3.38 -0.29 12.82
CA ALA A 40 -3.79 0.62 13.89
C ALA A 40 -3.58 2.09 13.49
N ARG A 41 -2.39 2.41 12.96
CA ARG A 41 -2.04 3.75 12.46
C ARG A 41 -3.00 4.20 11.35
N LEU A 42 -3.30 3.33 10.38
CA LEU A 42 -4.23 3.65 9.29
C LEU A 42 -5.66 3.89 9.80
N ARG A 43 -6.12 3.16 10.81
CA ARG A 43 -7.44 3.39 11.41
C ARG A 43 -7.53 4.72 12.13
N GLU A 44 -6.45 5.14 12.77
CA GLU A 44 -6.35 6.42 13.44
C GLU A 44 -6.33 7.59 12.44
N GLN A 45 -5.49 7.48 11.40
CA GLN A 45 -5.27 8.54 10.42
C GLN A 45 -6.40 8.64 9.39
N VAL A 46 -6.83 7.52 8.84
CA VAL A 46 -7.77 7.47 7.70
C VAL A 46 -9.18 7.05 8.13
N GLY A 47 -9.31 6.09 9.05
CA GLY A 47 -10.59 5.69 9.61
C GLY A 47 -10.73 4.17 9.80
N LEU A 48 -11.72 3.78 10.61
CA LEU A 48 -11.85 2.41 11.17
C LEU A 48 -11.93 1.27 10.13
N ASN A 49 -12.30 1.55 8.87
CA ASN A 49 -12.40 0.54 7.82
C ASN A 49 -11.04 0.14 7.22
N TRP A 50 -9.94 0.76 7.68
CA TRP A 50 -8.62 0.47 7.17
C TRP A 50 -7.98 -0.74 7.88
N SER A 51 -7.45 -1.65 7.07
CA SER A 51 -6.59 -2.76 7.45
C SER A 51 -5.36 -2.72 6.55
N PHE A 52 -4.36 -3.55 6.87
CA PHE A 52 -3.18 -3.65 6.03
C PHE A 52 -3.51 -4.17 4.61
N LEU A 53 -4.47 -5.10 4.52
CA LEU A 53 -4.98 -5.57 3.23
C LEU A 53 -5.70 -4.46 2.44
N THR A 54 -6.57 -3.66 3.08
CA THR A 54 -7.27 -2.59 2.35
C THR A 54 -6.32 -1.46 1.94
N CYS A 55 -5.23 -1.26 2.68
CA CYS A 55 -4.12 -0.40 2.27
C CYS A 55 -3.50 -0.84 0.94
N MET A 56 -3.17 -2.12 0.80
CA MET A 56 -2.62 -2.66 -0.46
C MET A 56 -3.63 -2.62 -1.60
N GLN A 57 -4.88 -3.02 -1.34
CA GLN A 57 -5.93 -2.93 -2.36
C GLN A 57 -6.14 -1.49 -2.83
N TYR A 58 -6.13 -0.52 -1.91
CA TYR A 58 -6.24 0.90 -2.24
C TYR A 58 -5.07 1.36 -3.11
N LEU A 59 -3.82 1.08 -2.69
CA LEU A 59 -2.61 1.49 -3.42
C LEU A 59 -2.48 0.86 -4.80
N SER A 60 -3.05 -0.34 -5.01
CA SER A 60 -3.14 -0.99 -6.32
C SER A 60 -4.21 -0.37 -7.26
N GLY A 61 -5.07 0.51 -6.73
CA GLY A 61 -6.20 1.08 -7.44
C GLY A 61 -5.90 2.39 -8.16
N LYS A 62 -6.73 2.71 -9.17
CA LYS A 62 -6.64 3.95 -9.96
C LYS A 62 -6.82 5.22 -9.12
N GLU A 63 -7.62 5.17 -8.04
CA GLU A 63 -7.80 6.31 -7.14
C GLU A 63 -6.49 6.71 -6.46
N ALA A 64 -5.73 5.73 -5.95
CA ALA A 64 -4.45 6.00 -5.32
C ALA A 64 -3.42 6.54 -6.32
N LEU A 65 -3.36 5.97 -7.53
CA LEU A 65 -2.47 6.45 -8.59
C LEU A 65 -2.76 7.91 -8.96
N ALA A 66 -4.02 8.26 -9.20
CA ALA A 66 -4.41 9.64 -9.49
C ALA A 66 -4.08 10.60 -8.32
N ALA A 67 -4.28 10.15 -7.08
CA ALA A 67 -3.91 10.90 -5.90
C ALA A 67 -2.39 11.14 -5.82
N ILE A 68 -1.57 10.13 -6.13
CA ILE A 68 -0.11 10.25 -6.17
C ILE A 68 0.34 11.17 -7.30
N GLU A 69 -0.23 11.04 -8.49
CA GLU A 69 0.07 11.90 -9.65
C GLU A 69 -0.20 13.37 -9.34
N SER A 70 -1.26 13.66 -8.59
CA SER A 70 -1.63 15.02 -8.19
C SER A 70 -0.71 15.63 -7.12
N LEU A 71 0.23 14.87 -6.53
CA LEU A 71 1.20 15.41 -5.58
C LEU A 71 2.11 16.46 -6.26
N PRO A 72 2.50 17.54 -5.57
CA PRO A 72 3.41 18.55 -6.11
C PRO A 72 4.70 17.98 -6.69
N ALA A 73 5.24 18.64 -7.72
CA ALA A 73 6.59 18.34 -8.20
C ALA A 73 7.60 18.62 -7.08
N GLY A 74 8.44 17.64 -6.75
CA GLY A 74 9.36 17.73 -5.60
C GLY A 74 8.72 17.44 -4.24
N TRP A 75 7.52 16.85 -4.19
CA TRP A 75 6.93 16.42 -2.92
C TRP A 75 7.82 15.43 -2.18
N GLU A 76 8.08 15.75 -0.90
CA GLU A 76 8.77 14.92 0.07
C GLU A 76 8.12 15.06 1.45
N GLU A 77 7.94 13.94 2.14
CA GLU A 77 7.39 13.87 3.49
C GLU A 77 8.05 12.72 4.26
N LEU A 78 8.52 12.98 5.48
CA LEU A 78 9.16 11.98 6.35
C LEU A 78 10.27 11.16 5.65
N GLY A 79 11.06 11.81 4.79
CA GLY A 79 12.14 11.17 4.02
C GLY A 79 11.66 10.31 2.84
N ARG A 80 10.36 10.35 2.50
CA ARG A 80 9.79 9.69 1.33
C ARG A 80 9.39 10.74 0.29
N SER A 81 9.82 10.50 -0.93
CA SER A 81 9.51 11.33 -2.09
C SER A 81 8.33 10.79 -2.90
N LYS A 82 7.86 11.56 -3.88
CA LYS A 82 6.80 11.12 -4.81
C LYS A 82 7.14 9.80 -5.52
N ARG A 83 8.43 9.53 -5.75
CA ARG A 83 8.89 8.24 -6.31
C ARG A 83 8.61 7.06 -5.39
N HIS A 84 8.73 7.25 -4.08
CA HIS A 84 8.39 6.23 -3.09
C HIS A 84 6.88 5.95 -3.05
N ALA A 85 6.06 6.99 -3.24
CA ALA A 85 4.62 6.84 -3.40
C ALA A 85 4.27 5.91 -4.58
N PHE A 86 4.88 6.15 -5.74
CA PHE A 86 4.72 5.27 -6.91
C PHE A 86 5.25 3.86 -6.66
N ALA A 87 6.41 3.71 -6.01
CA ALA A 87 6.97 2.40 -5.69
C ALA A 87 6.03 1.59 -4.78
N ALA A 88 5.39 2.23 -3.80
CA ALA A 88 4.39 1.59 -2.94
C ALA A 88 3.16 1.12 -3.74
N SER A 89 2.69 1.90 -4.72
CA SER A 89 1.61 1.49 -5.62
C SER A 89 1.99 0.32 -6.52
N VAL A 90 3.21 0.32 -7.08
CA VAL A 90 3.72 -0.79 -7.89
C VAL A 90 3.84 -2.06 -7.06
N LEU A 91 4.42 -1.97 -5.87
CA LEU A 91 4.53 -3.09 -4.94
C LEU A 91 3.14 -3.63 -4.60
N ALA A 92 2.21 -2.76 -4.21
CA ALA A 92 0.85 -3.17 -3.89
C ALA A 92 0.15 -3.85 -5.07
N ALA A 93 0.28 -3.31 -6.29
CA ALA A 93 -0.29 -3.92 -7.49
C ALA A 93 0.32 -5.29 -7.79
N HIS A 94 1.64 -5.41 -7.68
CA HIS A 94 2.36 -6.67 -7.89
C HIS A 94 1.96 -7.73 -6.85
N THR A 95 1.99 -7.37 -5.56
CA THR A 95 1.54 -8.23 -4.46
C THR A 95 0.09 -8.67 -4.66
N VAL A 96 -0.81 -7.75 -5.02
CA VAL A 96 -2.22 -8.06 -5.29
C VAL A 96 -2.38 -8.97 -6.52
N ALA A 97 -1.58 -8.79 -7.57
CA ALA A 97 -1.64 -9.61 -8.78
C ALA A 97 -1.14 -11.04 -8.53
N ASN A 98 -0.02 -11.19 -7.80
CA ASN A 98 0.56 -12.50 -7.53
C ASN A 98 -0.20 -13.30 -6.47
N LEU A 99 -0.85 -12.61 -5.51
CA LEU A 99 -1.77 -13.24 -4.57
C LEU A 99 -3.16 -13.52 -5.18
N ARG A 100 -3.41 -13.11 -6.44
CA ARG A 100 -4.68 -13.31 -7.17
C ARG A 100 -4.52 -14.14 -8.44
N SER A 101 -3.46 -14.92 -8.59
CA SER A 101 -3.24 -15.78 -9.77
C SER A 101 -4.43 -16.69 -10.13
N ASP A 102 -5.29 -16.96 -9.15
CA ASP A 102 -6.41 -17.90 -9.13
C ASP A 102 -7.78 -17.22 -8.94
N GLY A 103 -7.83 -15.89 -8.96
CA GLY A 103 -9.08 -15.11 -8.96
C GLY A 103 -9.85 -15.08 -7.62
N THR A 104 -9.28 -15.66 -6.55
CA THR A 104 -9.88 -15.69 -5.21
C THR A 104 -9.69 -14.36 -4.47
N MET A 105 -10.57 -14.08 -3.49
CA MET A 105 -10.46 -12.88 -2.67
C MET A 105 -9.28 -13.00 -1.69
N LEU A 106 -8.33 -12.06 -1.77
CA LEU A 106 -7.22 -11.89 -0.84
C LEU A 106 -7.70 -11.98 0.62
N CYS A 107 -7.24 -13.00 1.33
CA CYS A 107 -7.35 -13.08 2.78
C CYS A 107 -6.11 -12.46 3.41
N ALA A 108 -6.27 -11.72 4.51
CA ALA A 108 -5.16 -11.08 5.21
C ALA A 108 -4.06 -12.07 5.66
N SER A 109 -4.39 -13.35 5.86
CA SER A 109 -3.43 -14.38 6.23
C SER A 109 -2.45 -14.75 5.10
N HIS A 110 -2.91 -14.81 3.84
CA HIS A 110 -2.05 -15.14 2.70
C HIS A 110 -1.02 -14.04 2.40
N LEU A 111 -1.41 -12.80 2.66
CA LEU A 111 -0.59 -11.63 2.42
C LEU A 111 0.60 -11.51 3.38
N ALA A 112 0.41 -11.93 4.64
CA ALA A 112 1.45 -11.93 5.67
C ALA A 112 2.54 -12.99 5.44
N GLU A 113 2.21 -14.08 4.72
CA GLU A 113 3.17 -15.13 4.39
C GLU A 113 4.12 -14.70 3.25
N GLU A 114 3.60 -14.03 2.22
CA GLU A 114 4.39 -13.58 1.06
C GLU A 114 5.30 -12.38 1.34
N LEU A 115 4.89 -11.46 2.22
CA LEU A 115 5.73 -10.31 2.60
C LEU A 115 6.92 -10.70 3.48
N LYS A 116 6.98 -11.96 3.92
CA LYS A 116 8.05 -12.47 4.76
C LYS A 116 9.26 -12.87 3.90
N GLY A 117 10.12 -11.89 3.59
CA GLY A 117 11.50 -12.19 3.14
C GLY A 117 12.01 -11.52 1.87
N LYS A 118 11.27 -10.60 1.25
CA LYS A 118 11.77 -9.81 0.10
C LYS A 118 12.03 -8.36 0.47
N THR A 119 13.20 -7.82 0.15
CA THR A 119 13.56 -6.41 0.42
C THR A 119 13.09 -5.49 -0.72
N VAL A 120 12.95 -4.18 -0.45
CA VAL A 120 12.51 -3.17 -1.43
C VAL A 120 13.41 -3.15 -2.67
N GLU A 121 14.71 -3.36 -2.50
CA GLU A 121 15.69 -3.38 -3.59
C GLU A 121 15.47 -4.55 -4.56
N GLN A 122 15.05 -5.71 -4.04
CA GLN A 122 14.76 -6.89 -4.87
C GLN A 122 13.55 -6.67 -5.76
N TRP A 123 12.53 -5.95 -5.27
CA TRP A 123 11.36 -5.59 -6.06
C TRP A 123 11.66 -4.61 -7.19
N LEU A 124 12.61 -3.70 -6.97
CA LEU A 124 13.06 -2.77 -8.02
C LEU A 124 13.87 -3.46 -9.11
N ALA A 125 14.59 -4.54 -8.77
CA ALA A 125 15.40 -5.32 -9.71
C ALA A 125 14.54 -6.19 -10.66
N GLU A 126 13.52 -6.90 -10.15
CA GLU A 126 12.64 -7.76 -10.96
C GLU A 126 11.91 -6.98 -12.08
N LYS A 127 11.67 -5.68 -11.88
CA LYS A 127 11.05 -4.82 -12.91
C LYS A 127 11.97 -4.57 -14.13
N SER A 128 13.29 -4.55 -13.91
CA SER A 128 14.26 -4.34 -14.99
C SER A 128 14.43 -5.57 -15.90
N GLU A 129 14.21 -6.78 -15.38
CA GLU A 129 14.23 -8.01 -16.17
C GLU A 129 12.92 -8.21 -16.95
N ALA A 130 11.79 -7.75 -16.41
CA ALA A 130 10.51 -7.80 -17.10
C ALA A 130 10.42 -6.84 -18.31
N GLU A 131 11.16 -5.73 -18.30
CA GLU A 131 11.28 -4.80 -19.45
C GLU A 131 12.30 -5.29 -20.51
N GLY A 132 13.03 -6.39 -20.25
CA GLY A 132 14.05 -6.94 -21.15
C GLY A 132 13.61 -8.15 -21.99
N LYS A 133 12.37 -8.61 -21.88
CA LYS A 133 11.81 -9.72 -22.68
C LYS A 133 10.66 -9.27 -23.59
N GLU A 134 10.96 -8.31 -24.46
CA GLU A 134 10.33 -8.20 -25.76
C GLU A 134 11.43 -8.07 -26.82
N VAL A 135 11.94 -9.23 -27.28
CA VAL A 135 12.49 -9.43 -28.64
C VAL A 135 12.13 -10.83 -29.08
#